data_AF-A0A523JG79-F1
#
_entry.id   AF-A0A523JG79-F1
#
_cell.length_a   1.000
_cell.length_b   1.000
_cell.length_c   1.000
_cell.angle_alpha   90.00
_cell.angle_beta   90.00
_cell.angle_gamma   90.00
#
_symmetry.space_group_name_H-M   'P 1'
#
loop_
_entity.id
_entity.type
_entity.pdbx_description
1 polymer ?
#
loop_
_entity_poly.entity_id
_entity_poly.type
_entity_poly.pdbx_seq_one_letter_code
_entity_poly.pdbx_strand_id
1 'polypeptide(L)'
;MQDPDRYWDCLDQAVEASGGGRVEEALEWLDEALRANPQGAEAHNGRGEIFWDNGRCDEALREFERAVEAAPDFSPARLNRVELLIEEFQEHEDALDLCDELLTTSLEAATEAEVYYLKAKALFYLDDLEGALFLLRRATKVQGEVGVYRGFEGQILFEMGCFQRALRSLERSLALDPDSGHTVYHMALVREHLGDRKEADRLFTRAANLSPDLYPLPVRIEDRDFDGAAAEALGALPRELRRYIQNCPILVEDLPGLELIRVEQISPQVLGLFQGVPTTAPGASPTMGTASRSDTDRILLFKRNLEKVALDRPSLIEQIHITLKHEIGHYLGMDEDQIERLGLA
;
A
#
# COMPACT_ATOMS: atom_id res chain seq x y z
N MET A 1 -37.88 -3.01 27.59
CA MET A 1 -37.36 -3.96 28.60
C MET A 1 -36.26 -4.69 27.87
N GLN A 2 -35.01 -4.53 28.29
CA GLN A 2 -33.88 -5.21 27.66
C GLN A 2 -34.09 -6.71 27.84
N ASP A 3 -34.03 -7.47 26.75
CA ASP A 3 -34.20 -8.92 26.72
C ASP A 3 -32.86 -9.51 26.25
N PRO A 4 -31.97 -9.90 27.18
CA PRO A 4 -30.64 -10.39 26.85
C PRO A 4 -30.66 -11.66 25.99
N ASP A 5 -31.64 -12.54 26.20
CA ASP A 5 -31.76 -13.78 25.43
C ASP A 5 -32.13 -13.42 23.98
N ARG A 6 -33.03 -12.45 23.79
CA ARG A 6 -33.36 -11.94 22.45
C ARG A 6 -32.17 -11.27 21.75
N TYR A 7 -31.32 -10.55 22.48
CA TYR A 7 -30.12 -9.91 21.90
C TYR A 7 -29.17 -10.94 21.28
N TRP A 8 -28.81 -11.97 22.05
CA TRP A 8 -27.90 -13.02 21.59
C TRP A 8 -28.52 -13.87 20.48
N ASP A 9 -29.80 -14.21 20.57
CA ASP A 9 -30.51 -14.89 19.49
C ASP A 9 -30.45 -14.09 18.17
N CYS A 10 -30.67 -12.77 18.23
CA CYS A 10 -30.60 -11.91 17.05
C CYS A 10 -29.18 -11.80 16.50
N LEU A 11 -28.16 -11.75 17.36
CA LEU A 11 -26.76 -11.78 16.92
C LEU A 11 -26.40 -13.07 16.19
N ASP A 12 -26.80 -14.22 16.72
CA ASP A 12 -26.54 -15.51 16.09
C ASP A 12 -27.18 -15.57 14.69
N GLN A 13 -28.42 -15.09 14.55
CA GLN A 13 -29.10 -14.99 13.26
C GLN A 13 -28.41 -14.02 12.29
N ALA A 14 -27.89 -12.90 12.79
CA ALA A 14 -27.13 -11.95 11.98
C ALA A 14 -25.84 -12.58 11.43
N VAL A 15 -25.09 -13.30 12.27
CA VAL A 15 -23.86 -14.00 11.87
C VAL A 15 -24.16 -15.08 10.83
N GLU A 16 -25.23 -15.85 11.01
CA GLU A 16 -25.67 -16.87 10.05
C GLU A 16 -26.10 -16.26 8.70
N ALA A 17 -26.84 -15.14 8.73
CA ALA A 17 -27.25 -14.41 7.53
C ALA A 17 -26.04 -13.83 6.79
N SER A 18 -25.12 -13.20 7.50
CA SER A 18 -23.89 -12.61 6.95
C SER A 18 -23.00 -13.68 6.30
N GLY A 19 -22.73 -14.79 7.01
CA GLY A 19 -21.95 -15.92 6.47
C GLY A 19 -22.60 -16.61 5.26
N GLY A 20 -23.91 -16.42 5.07
CA GLY A 20 -24.64 -16.88 3.89
C GLY A 20 -24.79 -15.83 2.78
N GLY A 21 -24.14 -14.66 2.89
CA GLY A 21 -24.20 -13.56 1.92
C GLY A 21 -25.54 -12.81 1.89
N ARG A 22 -26.40 -12.97 2.90
CA ARG A 22 -27.71 -12.30 3.00
C ARG A 22 -27.55 -11.01 3.79
N VAL A 23 -26.92 -10.03 3.17
CA VAL A 23 -26.49 -8.77 3.80
C VAL A 23 -27.65 -8.00 4.42
N GLU A 24 -28.75 -7.82 3.69
CA GLU A 24 -29.90 -7.07 4.19
C GLU A 24 -30.56 -7.76 5.38
N GLU A 25 -30.69 -9.08 5.33
CA GLU A 25 -31.24 -9.88 6.43
C GLU A 25 -30.34 -9.79 7.68
N ALA A 26 -29.02 -9.83 7.51
CA ALA A 26 -28.08 -9.66 8.61
C ALA A 26 -28.23 -8.30 9.29
N LEU A 27 -28.37 -7.23 8.51
CA LEU A 27 -28.62 -5.88 9.04
C LEU A 27 -29.97 -5.78 9.78
N GLU A 28 -31.02 -6.42 9.27
CA GLU A 28 -32.32 -6.48 9.96
C GLU A 28 -32.20 -7.17 11.33
N TRP A 29 -31.46 -8.29 11.40
CA TRP A 29 -31.20 -8.98 12.67
C TRP A 29 -30.37 -8.15 13.64
N LEU A 30 -29.36 -7.42 13.15
CA LEU A 30 -28.58 -6.50 13.99
C LEU A 30 -29.43 -5.32 14.50
N ASP A 31 -30.37 -4.82 13.69
CA ASP A 31 -31.33 -3.80 14.13
C ASP A 31 -32.28 -4.34 15.21
N GLU A 32 -32.70 -5.62 15.13
CA GLU A 32 -33.46 -6.28 16.21
C GLU A 32 -32.60 -6.44 17.48
N ALA A 33 -31.34 -6.86 17.33
CA ALA A 33 -30.40 -6.98 18.45
C ALA A 33 -30.23 -5.63 19.17
N LEU A 34 -29.97 -4.55 18.42
CA LEU A 34 -29.81 -3.21 18.97
C LEU A 34 -31.10 -2.64 19.56
N ARG A 35 -32.28 -3.10 19.11
CA ARG A 35 -33.56 -2.78 19.78
C ARG A 35 -33.71 -3.49 21.13
N ALA A 36 -33.20 -4.72 21.26
CA ALA A 36 -33.16 -5.45 22.52
C ALA A 36 -32.09 -4.90 23.49
N ASN A 37 -30.92 -4.53 22.97
CA ASN A 37 -29.83 -3.88 23.70
C ASN A 37 -29.14 -2.79 22.85
N PRO A 38 -29.49 -1.50 23.05
CA PRO A 38 -28.90 -0.40 22.29
C PRO A 38 -27.41 -0.13 22.55
N GLN A 39 -26.80 -0.77 23.56
CA GLN A 39 -25.37 -0.67 23.87
C GLN A 39 -24.67 -2.01 23.60
N GLY A 40 -25.20 -2.81 22.67
CA GLY A 40 -24.58 -4.06 22.26
C GLY A 40 -23.36 -3.82 21.38
N ALA A 41 -22.15 -3.95 21.95
CA ALA A 41 -20.91 -3.70 21.24
C ALA A 41 -20.69 -4.69 20.08
N GLU A 42 -21.08 -5.95 20.24
CA GLU A 42 -20.99 -6.97 19.20
C GLU A 42 -21.90 -6.66 18.02
N ALA A 43 -23.11 -6.15 18.29
CA ALA A 43 -24.05 -5.78 17.23
C ALA A 43 -23.59 -4.55 16.45
N HIS A 44 -23.06 -3.53 17.14
CA HIS A 44 -22.44 -2.39 16.49
C HIS A 44 -21.22 -2.81 15.67
N ASN A 45 -20.35 -3.68 16.20
CA ASN A 45 -19.20 -4.20 15.46
C ASN A 45 -19.62 -4.97 14.20
N GLY A 46 -20.58 -5.89 14.32
CA GLY A 46 -21.08 -6.66 13.18
C GLY A 46 -21.72 -5.77 12.09
N ARG A 47 -22.41 -4.68 12.48
CA ARG A 47 -22.89 -3.68 11.51
C ARG A 47 -21.74 -2.96 10.84
N GLY A 48 -20.71 -2.61 11.60
CA GLY A 48 -19.52 -1.95 11.09
C GLY A 48 -18.81 -2.80 10.03
N GLU A 49 -18.59 -4.08 10.31
CA GLU A 49 -18.00 -5.05 9.37
C GLU A 49 -18.83 -5.14 8.08
N ILE A 50 -20.15 -5.31 8.19
CA ILE A 50 -21.03 -5.36 7.01
C ILE A 50 -20.96 -4.06 6.21
N PHE A 51 -20.95 -2.89 6.86
CA PHE A 51 -20.83 -1.63 6.13
C PHE A 51 -19.48 -1.48 5.44
N TRP A 52 -18.40 -1.93 6.07
CA TRP A 52 -17.07 -1.89 5.48
C TRP A 52 -16.98 -2.80 4.25
N ASP A 53 -17.44 -4.05 4.35
CA ASP A 53 -17.49 -5.01 3.23
C ASP A 53 -18.28 -4.48 2.02
N ASN A 54 -19.21 -3.54 2.25
CA ASN A 54 -20.02 -2.89 1.22
C ASN A 54 -19.48 -1.51 0.80
N GLY A 55 -18.25 -1.16 1.17
CA GLY A 55 -17.59 0.11 0.82
C GLY A 55 -18.19 1.35 1.50
N ARG A 56 -19.00 1.17 2.55
CA ARG A 56 -19.62 2.27 3.32
C ARG A 56 -18.73 2.64 4.52
N CYS A 57 -17.50 3.02 4.24
CA CYS A 57 -16.43 3.20 5.23
C CYS A 57 -16.79 4.22 6.33
N ASP A 58 -17.41 5.35 6.00
CA ASP A 58 -17.87 6.34 6.99
C ASP A 58 -18.93 5.81 7.96
N GLU A 59 -19.75 4.87 7.51
CA GLU A 59 -20.77 4.24 8.36
C GLU A 59 -20.16 3.14 9.21
N ALA A 60 -19.22 2.38 8.64
CA ALA A 60 -18.43 1.41 9.37
C ALA A 60 -17.70 2.05 10.55
N LEU A 61 -16.99 3.17 10.30
CA LEU A 61 -16.26 3.91 11.33
C LEU A 61 -17.18 4.33 12.48
N ARG A 62 -18.34 4.90 12.18
CA ARG A 62 -19.34 5.31 13.18
C ARG A 62 -19.87 4.14 14.01
N GLU A 63 -20.09 2.98 13.40
CA GLU A 63 -20.55 1.80 14.12
C GLU A 63 -19.44 1.19 14.99
N PHE A 64 -18.18 1.17 14.53
CA PHE A 64 -17.05 0.78 15.37
C PHE A 64 -16.84 1.74 16.55
N GLU A 65 -16.96 3.05 16.34
CA GLU A 65 -16.92 4.04 17.43
C GLU A 65 -18.02 3.79 18.47
N ARG A 66 -19.25 3.51 18.03
CA ARG A 66 -20.36 3.14 18.92
C ARG A 66 -20.09 1.87 19.70
N ALA A 67 -19.48 0.86 19.07
CA ALA A 67 -19.09 -0.37 19.77
C ALA A 67 -18.04 -0.09 20.86
N VAL A 68 -17.05 0.76 20.56
CA VAL A 68 -16.00 1.16 21.53
C VAL A 68 -16.59 2.04 22.66
N GLU A 69 -17.51 2.95 22.35
CA GLU A 69 -18.23 3.74 23.37
C GLU A 69 -19.07 2.85 24.31
N ALA A 70 -19.72 1.82 23.75
CA ALA A 70 -20.52 0.88 24.51
C ALA A 70 -19.68 -0.04 25.41
N ALA A 71 -18.53 -0.50 24.91
CA ALA A 71 -17.59 -1.36 25.64
C ALA A 71 -16.13 -0.99 25.30
N PRO A 72 -15.48 -0.12 26.10
CA PRO A 72 -14.12 0.37 25.81
C PRO A 72 -13.01 -0.69 25.80
N ASP A 73 -13.25 -1.86 26.39
CA ASP A 73 -12.36 -3.03 26.39
C ASP A 73 -12.68 -4.05 25.29
N PHE A 74 -13.71 -3.80 24.47
CA PHE A 74 -14.07 -4.66 23.35
C PHE A 74 -13.07 -4.54 22.20
N SER A 75 -12.05 -5.40 22.28
CA SER A 75 -10.90 -5.40 21.37
C SER A 75 -11.27 -5.55 19.88
N PRO A 76 -12.26 -6.39 19.47
CA PRO A 76 -12.60 -6.53 18.05
C PRO A 76 -12.96 -5.20 17.37
N ALA A 77 -13.84 -4.39 17.97
CA ALA A 77 -14.20 -3.09 17.39
C ALA A 77 -13.03 -2.11 17.35
N ARG A 78 -12.12 -2.17 18.33
CA ARG A 78 -10.92 -1.34 18.35
C ARG A 78 -9.94 -1.73 17.24
N LEU A 79 -9.75 -3.03 17.02
CA LEU A 79 -8.91 -3.55 15.94
C LEU A 79 -9.49 -3.22 14.57
N ASN A 80 -10.80 -3.46 14.37
CA ASN A 80 -11.49 -3.12 13.13
C ASN A 80 -11.40 -1.62 12.83
N ARG A 81 -11.54 -0.77 13.85
CA ARG A 81 -11.33 0.68 13.70
C ARG A 81 -9.90 1.02 13.28
N VAL A 82 -8.89 0.43 13.93
CA VAL A 82 -7.48 0.63 13.55
C VAL A 82 -7.25 0.24 12.09
N GLU A 83 -7.73 -0.93 11.68
CA GLU A 83 -7.51 -1.41 10.32
C GLU A 83 -8.23 -0.55 9.28
N LEU A 84 -9.47 -0.11 9.57
CA LEU A 84 -10.23 0.80 8.73
C LEU A 84 -9.50 2.15 8.53
N LEU A 85 -8.90 2.70 9.60
CA LEU A 85 -8.11 3.93 9.51
C LEU A 85 -6.87 3.76 8.62
N ILE A 86 -6.24 2.59 8.67
CA ILE A 86 -5.06 2.28 7.85
C ILE A 86 -5.45 2.13 6.37
N GLU A 87 -6.45 1.31 6.06
CA GLU A 87 -6.74 0.87 4.69
C GLU A 87 -7.60 1.88 3.92
N GLU A 88 -8.61 2.49 4.56
CA GLU A 88 -9.61 3.30 3.86
C GLU A 88 -9.38 4.81 4.03
N PHE A 89 -9.01 5.23 5.23
CA PHE A 89 -8.88 6.67 5.55
C PHE A 89 -7.45 7.20 5.42
N GLN A 90 -6.45 6.31 5.38
CA GLN A 90 -5.02 6.65 5.36
C GLN A 90 -4.60 7.52 6.58
N GLU A 91 -5.33 7.40 7.69
CA GLU A 91 -5.07 8.09 8.95
C GLU A 91 -4.07 7.28 9.80
N HIS A 92 -2.85 7.12 9.26
CA HIS A 92 -1.84 6.21 9.81
C HIS A 92 -1.32 6.65 11.19
N GLU A 93 -1.23 7.95 11.46
CA GLU A 93 -0.83 8.48 12.77
C GLU A 93 -1.89 8.17 13.85
N ASP A 94 -3.17 8.40 13.55
CA ASP A 94 -4.26 8.06 14.46
C ASP A 94 -4.35 6.55 14.72
N ALA A 95 -4.10 5.73 13.69
CA ALA A 95 -4.01 4.27 13.84
C ALA A 95 -2.85 3.84 14.76
N LEU A 96 -1.69 4.53 14.72
CA LEU A 96 -0.58 4.27 15.65
C LEU A 96 -0.96 4.59 17.09
N ASP A 97 -1.58 5.74 17.33
CA ASP A 97 -1.99 6.17 18.67
C ASP A 97 -2.98 5.16 19.28
N LEU A 98 -3.95 4.69 18.50
CA LEU A 98 -4.90 3.66 18.94
C LEU A 98 -4.23 2.31 19.21
N CYS A 99 -3.24 1.91 18.41
CA CYS A 99 -2.44 0.72 18.70
C CYS A 99 -1.67 0.87 20.01
N ASP A 100 -1.08 2.05 20.27
CA ASP A 100 -0.37 2.31 21.51
C ASP A 100 -1.30 2.27 22.72
N GLU A 101 -2.48 2.87 22.61
CA GLU A 101 -3.52 2.75 23.64
C GLU A 101 -3.92 1.29 23.90
N LEU A 102 -4.14 0.50 22.85
CA LEU A 102 -4.46 -0.93 22.98
C LEU A 102 -3.36 -1.69 23.72
N LEU A 103 -2.10 -1.44 23.39
CA LEU A 103 -0.95 -2.09 24.04
C LEU A 103 -0.72 -1.67 25.50
N THR A 104 -1.40 -0.62 25.99
CA THR A 104 -1.41 -0.30 27.44
C THR A 104 -2.36 -1.18 28.25
N THR A 105 -3.25 -1.92 27.59
CA THR A 105 -4.25 -2.78 28.23
C THR A 105 -3.77 -4.24 28.32
N SER A 106 -4.45 -5.05 29.12
CA SER A 106 -4.18 -6.49 29.20
C SER A 106 -4.86 -7.19 28.03
N LEU A 107 -4.08 -7.59 27.02
CA LEU A 107 -4.57 -8.31 25.85
C LEU A 107 -4.27 -9.80 25.94
N GLU A 108 -5.10 -10.61 25.29
CA GLU A 108 -4.74 -11.99 24.99
C GLU A 108 -3.58 -12.02 23.99
N ALA A 109 -2.77 -13.07 24.02
CA ALA A 109 -1.58 -13.17 23.17
C ALA A 109 -1.92 -13.05 21.66
N ALA A 110 -3.09 -13.55 21.25
CA ALA A 110 -3.51 -13.45 19.86
C ALA A 110 -3.79 -11.99 19.44
N THR A 111 -4.61 -11.31 20.24
CA THR A 111 -4.93 -9.90 20.07
C THR A 111 -3.67 -9.02 20.16
N GLU A 112 -2.76 -9.29 21.10
CA GLU A 112 -1.50 -8.55 21.21
C GLU A 112 -0.65 -8.67 19.93
N ALA A 113 -0.56 -9.87 19.35
CA ALA A 113 0.16 -10.08 18.10
C ALA A 113 -0.48 -9.34 16.92
N GLU A 114 -1.81 -9.33 16.87
CA GLU A 114 -2.59 -8.60 15.87
C GLU A 114 -2.40 -7.07 15.98
N VAL A 115 -2.38 -6.52 17.20
CA VAL A 115 -2.06 -5.09 17.40
C VAL A 115 -0.65 -4.77 16.92
N TYR A 116 0.35 -5.63 17.20
CA TYR A 116 1.70 -5.42 16.64
C TYR A 116 1.72 -5.46 15.12
N TYR A 117 0.91 -6.33 14.50
CA TYR A 117 0.79 -6.40 13.04
C TYR A 117 0.16 -5.14 12.45
N LEU A 118 -0.97 -4.68 12.99
CA LEU A 118 -1.62 -3.45 12.53
C LEU A 118 -0.72 -2.22 12.76
N LYS A 119 -0.06 -2.15 13.91
CA LYS A 119 0.91 -1.09 14.18
C LYS A 119 2.10 -1.12 13.20
N ALA A 120 2.55 -2.31 12.81
CA ALA A 120 3.57 -2.45 11.76
C ALA A 120 3.07 -1.97 10.40
N LYS A 121 1.79 -2.21 10.04
CA LYS A 121 1.19 -1.68 8.81
C LYS A 121 1.15 -0.15 8.82
N ALA A 122 0.73 0.46 9.92
CA ALA A 122 0.73 1.92 10.04
C ALA A 122 2.15 2.51 9.91
N LEU A 123 3.17 1.93 10.56
CA LEU A 123 4.56 2.36 10.41
C LEU A 123 5.09 2.19 8.98
N PHE A 124 4.67 1.12 8.29
CA PHE A 124 5.05 0.90 6.90
C PHE A 124 4.57 2.03 5.99
N TYR A 125 3.31 2.47 6.13
CA TYR A 125 2.79 3.59 5.35
C TYR A 125 3.38 4.95 5.73
N LEU A 126 3.93 5.06 6.95
CA LEU A 126 4.71 6.22 7.41
C LEU A 126 6.21 6.11 7.06
N ASP A 127 6.58 5.15 6.21
CA ASP A 127 7.95 4.89 5.74
C ASP A 127 8.96 4.49 6.83
N ASP A 128 8.49 4.16 8.05
CA ASP A 128 9.32 3.55 9.10
C ASP A 128 9.40 2.03 8.91
N LEU A 129 10.09 1.61 7.85
CA LEU A 129 10.27 0.20 7.49
C LEU A 129 11.01 -0.59 8.57
N GLU A 130 11.94 0.03 9.30
CA GLU A 130 12.69 -0.62 10.37
C GLU A 130 11.82 -0.89 11.59
N GLY A 131 11.02 0.10 12.00
CA GLY A 131 10.03 -0.03 13.06
C GLY A 131 8.94 -1.03 12.72
N ALA A 132 8.42 -1.00 11.48
CA ALA A 132 7.46 -1.99 10.98
C ALA A 132 8.02 -3.41 11.07
N LEU A 133 9.25 -3.63 10.59
CA LEU A 133 9.91 -4.94 10.64
C LEU A 133 10.17 -5.41 12.07
N PHE A 134 10.49 -4.48 12.98
CA PHE A 134 10.67 -4.80 14.40
C PHE A 134 9.36 -5.27 15.05
N LEU A 135 8.26 -4.55 14.84
CA LEU A 135 6.95 -4.90 15.40
C LEU A 135 6.41 -6.22 14.84
N LEU A 136 6.60 -6.47 13.56
CA LEU A 136 6.17 -7.72 12.94
C LEU A 136 6.91 -8.95 13.50
N ARG A 137 8.18 -8.79 13.87
CA ARG A 137 8.92 -9.83 14.60
C ARG A 137 8.41 -10.01 16.02
N ARG A 138 7.91 -8.95 16.67
CA ARG A 138 7.23 -9.09 17.98
C ARG A 138 5.93 -9.86 17.84
N ALA A 139 5.10 -9.53 16.85
CA ALA A 139 3.87 -10.29 16.54
C ALA A 139 4.17 -11.79 16.39
N THR A 140 5.16 -12.12 15.55
CA THR A 140 5.60 -13.50 15.31
C THR A 140 6.15 -14.18 16.57
N LYS A 141 6.80 -13.42 17.47
CA LYS A 141 7.31 -13.97 18.74
C LYS A 141 6.19 -14.32 19.71
N VAL A 142 5.11 -13.53 19.72
CA VAL A 142 3.98 -13.72 20.63
C VAL A 142 3.11 -14.89 20.18
N GLN A 143 2.70 -14.93 18.90
CA GLN A 143 1.74 -15.92 18.41
C GLN A 143 2.34 -17.06 17.59
N GLY A 144 3.61 -16.94 17.19
CA GLY A 144 4.26 -17.88 16.27
C GLY A 144 4.10 -17.45 14.82
N GLU A 145 4.36 -18.39 13.90
CA GLU A 145 4.32 -18.09 12.48
C GLU A 145 2.90 -18.11 11.93
N VAL A 146 2.45 -16.93 11.48
CA VAL A 146 1.20 -16.73 10.74
C VAL A 146 1.55 -16.35 9.31
N GLY A 147 0.82 -16.88 8.31
CA GLY A 147 1.06 -16.64 6.89
C GLY A 147 1.12 -15.15 6.56
N VAL A 148 0.08 -14.40 6.94
CA VAL A 148 -0.02 -12.95 6.69
C VAL A 148 1.17 -12.17 7.26
N TYR A 149 1.66 -12.51 8.47
CA TYR A 149 2.82 -11.84 9.06
C TYR A 149 4.10 -12.11 8.26
N ARG A 150 4.29 -13.33 7.75
CA ARG A 150 5.44 -13.66 6.90
C ARG A 150 5.36 -13.02 5.52
N GLY A 151 4.15 -12.91 4.96
CA GLY A 151 3.88 -12.21 3.71
C GLY A 151 4.26 -10.74 3.81
N PHE A 152 3.78 -10.08 4.87
CA PHE A 152 4.08 -8.68 5.12
C PHE A 152 5.56 -8.44 5.49
N GLU A 153 6.22 -9.38 6.19
CA GLU A 153 7.67 -9.31 6.43
C GLU A 153 8.44 -9.35 5.11
N GLY A 154 7.95 -10.17 4.17
CA GLY A 154 8.42 -10.23 2.80
C GLY A 154 8.34 -8.88 2.08
N GLN A 155 7.18 -8.22 2.16
CA GLN A 155 6.96 -6.90 1.56
C GLN A 155 7.87 -5.83 2.16
N ILE A 156 7.94 -5.71 3.49
CA ILE A 156 8.82 -4.73 4.16
C ILE A 156 10.28 -4.95 3.75
N LEU A 157 10.75 -6.21 3.76
CA LEU A 157 12.12 -6.54 3.34
C LEU A 157 12.35 -6.26 1.85
N PHE A 158 11.31 -6.36 1.02
CA PHE A 158 11.41 -5.98 -0.38
C PHE A 158 11.61 -4.47 -0.52
N GLU A 159 10.79 -3.65 0.15
CA GLU A 159 10.94 -2.19 0.16
C GLU A 159 12.32 -1.76 0.68
N MET A 160 12.87 -2.45 1.68
CA MET A 160 14.25 -2.20 2.17
C MET A 160 15.36 -2.69 1.23
N GLY A 161 15.05 -3.17 0.02
CA GLY A 161 16.04 -3.74 -0.92
C GLY A 161 16.74 -5.01 -0.41
N CYS A 162 16.12 -5.74 0.53
CA CYS A 162 16.63 -6.98 1.14
C CYS A 162 16.08 -8.23 0.45
N PHE A 163 16.15 -8.27 -0.89
CA PHE A 163 15.45 -9.25 -1.74
C PHE A 163 15.63 -10.73 -1.36
N GLN A 164 16.84 -11.16 -1.01
CA GLN A 164 17.07 -12.56 -0.61
C GLN A 164 16.38 -12.92 0.71
N ARG A 165 16.26 -11.95 1.63
CA ARG A 165 15.53 -12.14 2.90
C ARG A 165 14.03 -12.06 2.69
N ALA A 166 13.59 -11.13 1.83
CA ALA A 166 12.20 -11.02 1.40
C ALA A 166 11.71 -12.35 0.83
N LEU A 167 12.46 -12.93 -0.12
CA LEU A 167 12.13 -14.20 -0.76
C LEU A 167 11.94 -15.34 0.25
N ARG A 168 12.83 -15.48 1.24
CA ARG A 168 12.69 -16.53 2.27
C ARG A 168 11.46 -16.34 3.14
N SER A 169 11.12 -15.09 3.47
CA SER A 169 9.93 -14.79 4.28
C SER A 169 8.66 -15.09 3.50
N LEU A 170 8.63 -14.73 2.21
CA LEU A 170 7.53 -15.02 1.30
C LEU A 170 7.39 -16.53 1.00
N GLU A 171 8.49 -17.27 0.83
CA GLU A 171 8.47 -18.73 0.70
C GLU A 171 7.87 -19.38 1.94
N ARG A 172 8.13 -18.82 3.14
CA ARG A 172 7.51 -19.29 4.38
C ARG A 172 6.03 -18.93 4.45
N SER A 173 5.66 -17.73 4.02
CA SER A 173 4.26 -17.29 3.89
C SER A 173 3.48 -18.25 2.97
N LEU A 174 4.00 -18.53 1.78
CA LEU A 174 3.37 -19.39 0.78
C LEU A 174 3.22 -20.84 1.27
N ALA A 175 4.11 -21.31 2.13
CA ALA A 175 4.00 -22.62 2.74
C ALA A 175 2.89 -22.70 3.80
N LEU A 176 2.52 -21.57 4.42
CA LEU A 176 1.44 -21.46 5.40
C LEU A 176 0.09 -21.19 4.73
N ASP A 177 0.10 -20.36 3.68
CA ASP A 177 -1.06 -20.02 2.86
C ASP A 177 -0.70 -20.07 1.36
N PRO A 178 -0.95 -21.21 0.69
CA PRO A 178 -0.66 -21.39 -0.73
C PRO A 178 -1.49 -20.51 -1.67
N ASP A 179 -2.61 -19.97 -1.22
CA ASP A 179 -3.57 -19.23 -2.04
C ASP A 179 -3.50 -17.71 -1.82
N SER A 180 -2.53 -17.25 -1.02
CA SER A 180 -2.23 -15.83 -0.82
C SER A 180 -1.75 -15.15 -2.11
N GLY A 181 -2.66 -14.45 -2.79
CA GLY A 181 -2.34 -13.61 -3.97
C GLY A 181 -1.27 -12.57 -3.67
N HIS A 182 -1.35 -11.92 -2.49
CA HIS A 182 -0.36 -10.95 -2.01
C HIS A 182 1.04 -11.53 -1.93
N THR A 183 1.19 -12.72 -1.31
CA THR A 183 2.48 -13.38 -1.18
C THR A 183 3.05 -13.72 -2.55
N VAL A 184 2.24 -14.31 -3.43
CA VAL A 184 2.68 -14.70 -4.77
C VAL A 184 3.09 -13.49 -5.59
N TYR A 185 2.36 -12.38 -5.50
CA TYR A 185 2.69 -11.12 -6.18
C TYR A 185 4.03 -10.55 -5.70
N HIS A 186 4.23 -10.45 -4.37
CA HIS A 186 5.50 -9.95 -3.82
C HIS A 186 6.68 -10.90 -4.13
N MET A 187 6.44 -12.20 -4.24
CA MET A 187 7.46 -13.13 -4.75
C MET A 187 7.83 -12.83 -6.20
N ALA A 188 6.85 -12.48 -7.04
CA ALA A 188 7.10 -12.08 -8.43
C ALA A 188 7.98 -10.83 -8.51
N LEU A 189 7.66 -9.79 -7.73
CA LEU A 189 8.47 -8.57 -7.60
C LEU A 189 9.91 -8.89 -7.19
N VAL A 190 10.09 -9.69 -6.13
CA VAL A 190 11.42 -10.08 -5.64
C VAL A 190 12.19 -10.87 -6.71
N ARG A 191 11.54 -11.82 -7.41
CA ARG A 191 12.17 -12.60 -8.49
C ARG A 191 12.57 -11.73 -9.67
N GLU A 192 11.78 -10.71 -9.99
CA GLU A 192 12.09 -9.72 -11.04
C GLU A 192 13.39 -8.95 -10.70
N HIS A 193 13.51 -8.45 -9.47
CA HIS A 193 14.72 -7.78 -8.99
C HIS A 193 15.94 -8.70 -8.85
N LEU A 194 15.73 -10.01 -8.64
CA LEU A 194 16.81 -11.01 -8.66
C LEU A 194 17.19 -11.45 -10.08
N GLY A 195 16.52 -10.93 -11.13
CA GLY A 195 16.80 -11.22 -12.53
C GLY A 195 16.16 -12.52 -13.06
N ASP A 196 15.34 -13.21 -12.26
CA ASP A 196 14.65 -14.43 -12.65
C ASP A 196 13.32 -14.12 -13.35
N ARG A 197 13.43 -13.50 -14.54
CA ARG A 197 12.28 -12.96 -15.29
C ARG A 197 11.23 -14.02 -15.61
N LYS A 198 11.66 -15.24 -15.96
CA LYS A 198 10.75 -16.34 -16.32
C LYS A 198 9.89 -16.76 -15.14
N GLU A 199 10.48 -16.84 -13.95
CA GLU A 199 9.73 -17.20 -12.75
C GLU A 199 8.87 -16.03 -12.27
N ALA A 200 9.36 -14.80 -12.37
CA ALA A 200 8.56 -13.60 -12.08
C ALA A 200 7.25 -13.57 -12.89
N ASP A 201 7.31 -13.75 -14.22
CA ASP A 201 6.12 -13.73 -15.07
C ASP A 201 5.12 -14.86 -14.77
N ARG A 202 5.63 -16.05 -14.38
CA ARG A 202 4.76 -17.14 -13.89
C ARG A 202 4.06 -16.78 -12.60
N LEU A 203 4.77 -16.15 -11.67
CA LEU A 203 4.21 -15.73 -10.39
C LEU A 203 3.20 -14.58 -10.56
N PHE A 204 3.48 -13.60 -11.42
CA PHE A 204 2.48 -12.57 -11.77
C PHE A 204 1.20 -13.20 -12.35
N THR A 205 1.35 -14.15 -13.28
CA THR A 205 0.18 -14.88 -13.83
C THR A 205 -0.58 -15.62 -12.74
N ARG A 206 0.12 -16.23 -11.78
CA ARG A 206 -0.52 -16.93 -10.66
C ARG A 206 -1.22 -15.96 -9.72
N ALA A 207 -0.60 -14.83 -9.38
CA ALA A 207 -1.22 -13.79 -8.55
C ALA A 207 -2.50 -13.25 -9.21
N ALA A 208 -2.44 -12.95 -10.51
CA ALA A 208 -3.59 -12.52 -11.30
C ALA A 208 -4.73 -13.56 -11.33
N ASN A 209 -4.41 -14.86 -11.34
CA ASN A 209 -5.44 -15.91 -11.26
C ASN A 209 -6.06 -16.05 -9.86
N LEU A 210 -5.30 -15.73 -8.80
CA LEU A 210 -5.79 -15.80 -7.42
C LEU A 210 -6.65 -14.58 -7.07
N SER A 211 -6.26 -13.38 -7.52
CA SER A 211 -7.00 -12.14 -7.26
C SER A 211 -6.85 -11.18 -8.44
N PRO A 212 -7.65 -11.36 -9.52
CA PRO A 212 -7.52 -10.57 -10.75
C PRO A 212 -7.70 -9.06 -10.54
N ASP A 213 -8.59 -8.67 -9.62
CA ASP A 213 -8.93 -7.27 -9.37
C ASP A 213 -7.80 -6.53 -8.63
N LEU A 214 -7.02 -7.25 -7.80
CA LEU A 214 -5.93 -6.68 -7.01
C LEU A 214 -4.56 -6.78 -7.72
N TYR A 215 -4.34 -7.84 -8.50
CA TYR A 215 -3.04 -8.11 -9.13
C TYR A 215 -3.18 -8.27 -10.65
N PRO A 216 -3.46 -7.19 -11.39
CA PRO A 216 -3.55 -7.26 -12.84
C PRO A 216 -2.22 -7.72 -13.46
N LEU A 217 -2.32 -8.40 -14.60
CA LEU A 217 -1.12 -8.88 -15.30
C LEU A 217 -0.36 -7.69 -15.91
N PRO A 218 0.98 -7.59 -15.70
CA PRO A 218 1.76 -6.51 -16.28
C PRO A 218 1.74 -6.48 -17.80
N VAL A 219 1.68 -5.30 -18.40
CA VAL A 219 1.75 -5.09 -19.85
C VAL A 219 3.22 -5.22 -20.29
N ARG A 220 3.62 -6.42 -20.69
CA ARG A 220 4.98 -6.67 -21.18
C ARG A 220 5.12 -6.18 -22.63
N ILE A 221 6.04 -5.24 -22.87
CA ILE A 221 6.33 -4.74 -24.22
C ILE A 221 7.82 -4.76 -24.55
N GLU A 222 8.13 -4.72 -25.85
CA GLU A 222 9.51 -4.65 -26.32
C GLU A 222 10.11 -3.25 -26.07
N ASP A 223 11.44 -3.18 -25.94
CA ASP A 223 12.15 -1.92 -25.64
C ASP A 223 11.83 -0.82 -26.66
N ARG A 224 11.78 -1.18 -27.95
CA ARG A 224 11.43 -0.23 -29.02
C ARG A 224 10.03 0.37 -28.86
N ASP A 225 9.06 -0.43 -28.43
CA ASP A 225 7.68 0.02 -28.28
C ASP A 225 7.55 0.91 -27.04
N PHE A 226 8.31 0.60 -25.98
CA PHE A 226 8.43 1.45 -24.80
C PHE A 226 9.07 2.79 -25.13
N ASP A 227 10.19 2.81 -25.86
CA ASP A 227 10.84 4.04 -26.31
C ASP A 227 9.88 4.91 -27.13
N GLY A 228 9.07 4.28 -27.99
CA GLY A 228 8.02 4.95 -28.73
C GLY A 228 6.95 5.57 -27.83
N ALA A 229 6.50 4.84 -26.82
CA ALA A 229 5.54 5.34 -25.81
C ALA A 229 6.12 6.51 -25.00
N ALA A 230 7.38 6.41 -24.56
CA ALA A 230 8.07 7.47 -23.83
C ALA A 230 8.26 8.73 -24.69
N ALA A 231 8.62 8.58 -25.96
CA ALA A 231 8.73 9.70 -26.90
C ALA A 231 7.38 10.38 -27.15
N GLU A 232 6.30 9.60 -27.23
CA GLU A 232 4.93 10.10 -27.37
C GLU A 232 4.50 10.90 -26.12
N ALA A 233 4.72 10.35 -24.92
CA ALA A 233 4.45 11.00 -23.64
C ALA A 233 5.23 12.32 -23.48
N LEU A 234 6.52 12.32 -23.81
CA LEU A 234 7.38 13.51 -23.82
C LEU A 234 6.90 14.54 -24.84
N GLY A 235 6.49 14.10 -26.03
CA GLY A 235 5.97 14.97 -27.09
C GLY A 235 4.67 15.69 -26.71
N ALA A 236 3.85 15.04 -25.88
CA ALA A 236 2.60 15.58 -25.34
C ALA A 236 2.81 16.63 -24.23
N LEU A 237 4.00 16.72 -23.63
CA LEU A 237 4.27 17.73 -22.61
C LEU A 237 4.14 19.17 -23.15
N PRO A 238 3.66 20.12 -22.31
CA PRO A 238 3.67 21.54 -22.61
C PRO A 238 5.03 22.01 -23.10
N ARG A 239 5.04 22.92 -24.08
CA ARG A 239 6.28 23.44 -24.69
C ARG A 239 7.22 24.07 -23.66
N GLU A 240 6.67 24.63 -22.59
CA GLU A 240 7.41 25.24 -21.50
C GLU A 240 8.19 24.19 -20.70
N LEU A 241 7.54 23.11 -20.26
CA LEU A 241 8.20 21.99 -19.57
C LEU A 241 9.31 21.38 -20.42
N ARG A 242 9.05 21.13 -21.70
CA ARG A 242 10.06 20.59 -22.63
C ARG A 242 11.30 21.46 -22.78
N ARG A 243 11.20 22.78 -22.61
CA ARG A 243 12.36 23.68 -22.64
C ARG A 243 13.24 23.53 -21.40
N TYR A 244 12.63 23.30 -20.23
CA TYR A 244 13.38 23.13 -18.98
C TYR A 244 14.23 21.87 -19.02
N ILE A 245 13.70 20.76 -19.53
CA ILE A 245 14.43 19.49 -19.62
C ILE A 245 15.21 19.28 -20.92
N GLN A 246 15.40 20.31 -21.74
CA GLN A 246 16.08 20.15 -23.04
C GLN A 246 17.50 19.58 -22.92
N ASN A 247 18.16 19.78 -21.77
CA ASN A 247 19.49 19.25 -21.47
C ASN A 247 19.50 18.23 -20.33
N CYS A 248 18.34 17.69 -19.96
CA CYS A 248 18.20 16.64 -18.95
C CYS A 248 17.92 15.32 -19.69
N PRO A 249 18.90 14.40 -19.81
CA PRO A 249 18.68 13.09 -20.39
C PRO A 249 17.57 12.34 -19.66
N ILE A 250 16.65 11.77 -20.45
CA ILE A 250 15.69 10.79 -19.95
C ILE A 250 16.24 9.42 -20.32
N LEU A 251 16.53 8.60 -19.31
CA LEU A 251 17.05 7.26 -19.47
C LEU A 251 15.99 6.25 -19.05
N VAL A 252 15.98 5.10 -19.72
CA VAL A 252 15.08 4.00 -19.40
C VAL A 252 15.92 2.88 -18.79
N GLU A 253 15.57 2.47 -17.59
CA GLU A 253 16.11 1.29 -16.93
C GLU A 253 14.99 0.27 -16.70
N ASP A 254 15.31 -1.02 -16.60
CA ASP A 254 14.30 -2.02 -16.29
C ASP A 254 13.70 -1.77 -14.89
N LEU A 255 14.55 -1.60 -13.88
CA LEU A 255 14.20 -1.48 -12.46
C LEU A 255 15.24 -0.61 -11.73
N PRO A 256 14.88 0.03 -10.59
CA PRO A 256 15.85 0.77 -9.78
C PRO A 256 16.93 -0.17 -9.22
N GLY A 257 18.19 0.28 -9.32
CA GLY A 257 19.34 -0.44 -8.80
C GLY A 257 19.36 -0.52 -7.26
N LEU A 258 19.99 -1.56 -6.71
CA LEU A 258 20.11 -1.74 -5.25
C LEU A 258 20.81 -0.59 -4.53
N GLU A 259 21.80 0.03 -5.17
CA GLU A 259 22.48 1.20 -4.62
C GLU A 259 21.51 2.36 -4.47
N LEU A 260 20.70 2.60 -5.50
CA LEU A 260 19.70 3.66 -5.52
C LEU A 260 18.64 3.46 -4.41
N ILE A 261 18.07 2.26 -4.33
CA ILE A 261 17.08 1.89 -3.32
C ILE A 261 17.60 2.14 -1.90
N ARG A 262 18.86 1.79 -1.61
CA ARG A 262 19.39 1.85 -0.25
C ARG A 262 19.96 3.21 0.13
N VAL A 263 20.54 3.93 -0.82
CA VAL A 263 21.18 5.23 -0.56
C VAL A 263 20.15 6.34 -0.58
N GLU A 264 19.26 6.34 -1.58
CA GLU A 264 18.22 7.35 -1.73
C GLU A 264 16.94 6.97 -0.98
N GLN A 265 16.89 5.77 -0.36
CA GLN A 265 15.74 5.27 0.40
C GLN A 265 14.43 5.29 -0.41
N ILE A 266 14.53 5.04 -1.71
CA ILE A 266 13.37 4.97 -2.60
C ILE A 266 12.75 3.57 -2.62
N SER A 267 11.45 3.50 -2.83
CA SER A 267 10.78 2.22 -3.10
C SER A 267 11.37 1.55 -4.35
N PRO A 268 11.61 0.22 -4.34
CA PRO A 268 11.95 -0.53 -5.55
C PRO A 268 10.85 -0.45 -6.64
N GLN A 269 9.64 -0.01 -6.28
CA GLN A 269 8.49 0.10 -7.17
C GLN A 269 8.31 1.49 -7.79
N VAL A 270 9.18 2.46 -7.48
CA VAL A 270 9.08 3.81 -8.02
C VAL A 270 9.06 3.80 -9.56
N LEU A 271 8.23 4.65 -10.18
CA LEU A 271 8.02 4.66 -11.63
C LEU A 271 9.09 5.46 -12.38
N GLY A 272 9.61 6.50 -11.75
CA GLY A 272 10.70 7.32 -12.25
C GLY A 272 11.51 7.91 -11.10
N LEU A 273 12.61 8.58 -11.44
CA LEU A 273 13.40 9.32 -10.48
C LEU A 273 14.21 10.41 -11.16
N PHE A 274 14.11 11.63 -10.66
CA PHE A 274 15.07 12.69 -10.94
C PHE A 274 16.33 12.51 -10.08
N GLN A 275 17.49 12.40 -10.73
CA GLN A 275 18.79 12.43 -10.07
C GLN A 275 19.56 13.67 -10.51
N GLY A 276 19.84 14.58 -9.58
CA GLY A 276 20.58 15.80 -9.87
C GLY A 276 20.46 16.85 -8.78
N VAL A 277 20.91 18.07 -9.06
CA VAL A 277 20.76 19.21 -8.14
C VAL A 277 19.57 20.06 -8.60
N PRO A 278 18.52 20.25 -7.77
CA PRO A 278 17.36 21.05 -8.16
C PRO A 278 17.72 22.50 -8.50
N THR A 279 16.99 23.08 -9.46
CA THR A 279 17.30 24.41 -10.02
C THR A 279 17.11 25.61 -9.07
N THR A 280 16.48 25.42 -7.91
CA THR A 280 16.25 26.47 -6.89
C THR A 280 17.28 26.50 -5.76
N ALA A 281 18.28 25.60 -5.76
CA ALA A 281 19.31 25.56 -4.72
C ALA A 281 20.13 26.88 -4.66
N PRO A 282 20.45 27.41 -3.46
CA PRO A 282 21.21 28.66 -3.33
C PRO A 282 22.59 28.54 -4.01
N GLY A 283 22.76 29.23 -5.15
CA GLY A 283 23.95 29.13 -6.00
C GLY A 283 23.65 28.86 -7.48
N ALA A 284 22.43 28.45 -7.82
CA ALA A 284 21.95 28.27 -9.18
C ALA A 284 21.62 29.62 -9.87
N SER A 285 22.63 30.48 -10.07
CA SER A 285 22.47 31.67 -10.92
C SER A 285 22.70 31.29 -12.39
N PRO A 286 21.80 31.64 -13.34
CA PRO A 286 21.98 31.35 -14.77
C PRO A 286 23.07 32.23 -15.43
N THR A 287 23.71 33.10 -14.66
CA THR A 287 24.71 34.05 -15.13
C THR A 287 25.92 34.03 -14.22
N MET A 288 26.95 33.27 -14.63
CA MET A 288 28.39 33.56 -14.50
C MET A 288 29.19 32.24 -14.39
N GLY A 289 29.98 31.96 -15.42
CA GLY A 289 31.22 31.18 -15.33
C GLY A 289 31.07 29.66 -15.36
N THR A 290 31.36 29.07 -16.53
CA THR A 290 32.16 27.86 -16.86
C THR A 290 32.48 26.78 -15.80
N ALA A 291 31.76 26.64 -14.69
CA ALA A 291 31.65 25.38 -13.98
C ALA A 291 30.60 24.56 -14.73
N SER A 292 31.03 23.42 -15.27
CA SER A 292 30.15 22.43 -15.88
C SER A 292 28.91 22.26 -15.01
N ARG A 293 27.71 22.54 -15.57
CA ARG A 293 26.49 21.84 -15.12
C ARG A 293 26.91 20.38 -14.97
N SER A 294 26.68 19.74 -13.83
CA SER A 294 27.19 18.39 -13.68
C SER A 294 26.55 17.54 -14.80
N ASP A 295 27.36 16.77 -15.52
CA ASP A 295 26.91 15.78 -16.52
C ASP A 295 26.05 14.65 -15.87
N THR A 296 25.43 14.92 -14.72
CA THR A 296 24.78 13.97 -13.83
C THR A 296 23.27 14.13 -13.78
N ASP A 297 22.72 15.33 -14.03
CA ASP A 297 21.27 15.55 -14.04
C ASP A 297 20.61 14.62 -15.05
N ARG A 298 19.67 13.80 -14.60
CA ARG A 298 18.93 12.85 -15.46
C ARG A 298 17.59 12.52 -14.84
N ILE A 299 16.64 12.15 -15.68
CA ILE A 299 15.40 11.49 -15.26
C ILE A 299 15.51 10.03 -15.66
N LEU A 300 15.32 9.13 -14.69
CA LEU A 300 15.19 7.71 -14.91
C LEU A 300 13.71 7.36 -15.03
N LEU A 301 13.36 6.51 -15.99
CA LEU A 301 12.07 5.83 -16.07
C LEU A 301 12.30 4.33 -15.86
N PHE A 302 11.54 3.73 -14.96
CA PHE A 302 11.66 2.31 -14.62
C PHE A 302 10.62 1.50 -15.38
N LYS A 303 11.02 1.00 -16.55
CA LYS A 303 10.15 0.31 -17.51
C LYS A 303 9.31 -0.77 -16.85
N ARG A 304 9.91 -1.67 -16.07
CA ARG A 304 9.16 -2.80 -15.47
C ARG A 304 8.16 -2.34 -14.44
N ASN A 305 8.38 -1.22 -13.77
CA ASN A 305 7.40 -0.67 -12.82
C ASN A 305 6.24 -0.02 -13.57
N LEU A 306 6.54 0.74 -14.63
CA LEU A 306 5.53 1.31 -15.53
C LEU A 306 4.68 0.24 -16.23
N GLU A 307 5.27 -0.89 -16.65
CA GLU A 307 4.54 -2.04 -17.20
C GLU A 307 3.57 -2.68 -16.19
N LYS A 308 3.85 -2.59 -14.88
CA LYS A 308 3.00 -3.16 -13.83
C LYS A 308 1.77 -2.31 -13.51
N VAL A 309 1.89 -0.98 -13.63
CA VAL A 309 0.79 -0.04 -13.34
C VAL A 309 -0.10 0.25 -14.56
N ALA A 310 0.38 -0.05 -15.77
CA ALA A 310 -0.38 0.11 -17.00
C ALA A 310 -1.21 -1.13 -17.35
N LEU A 311 -2.37 -0.93 -17.98
CA LEU A 311 -3.28 -2.01 -18.44
C LEU A 311 -3.16 -2.27 -19.95
N ASP A 312 -2.71 -1.27 -20.70
CA ASP A 312 -2.51 -1.30 -22.15
C ASP A 312 -1.51 -0.21 -22.59
N ARG A 313 -1.24 -0.09 -23.89
CA ARG A 313 -0.32 0.93 -24.42
C ARG A 313 -0.80 2.38 -24.15
N PRO A 314 -2.08 2.74 -24.37
CA PRO A 314 -2.57 4.07 -24.02
C PRO A 314 -2.36 4.44 -22.55
N SER A 315 -2.75 3.57 -21.61
CA SER A 315 -2.52 3.80 -20.18
C SER A 315 -1.03 3.84 -19.84
N LEU A 316 -0.17 3.07 -20.50
CA LEU A 316 1.28 3.17 -20.34
C LEU A 316 1.81 4.57 -20.71
N ILE A 317 1.36 5.13 -21.84
CA ILE A 317 1.77 6.49 -22.24
C ILE A 317 1.32 7.52 -21.22
N GLU A 318 0.10 7.37 -20.70
CA GLU A 318 -0.44 8.23 -19.64
C GLU A 318 0.40 8.14 -18.36
N GLN A 319 0.73 6.93 -17.90
CA GLN A 319 1.57 6.72 -16.72
C GLN A 319 2.99 7.30 -16.90
N ILE A 320 3.60 7.12 -18.09
CA ILE A 320 4.89 7.76 -18.40
C ILE A 320 4.74 9.29 -18.38
N HIS A 321 3.65 9.83 -18.93
CA HIS A 321 3.42 11.27 -18.98
C HIS A 321 3.26 11.87 -17.57
N ILE A 322 2.51 11.22 -16.69
CA ILE A 322 2.36 11.59 -15.27
C ILE A 322 3.72 11.55 -14.59
N THR A 323 4.43 10.42 -14.69
CA THR A 323 5.76 10.25 -14.10
C THR A 323 6.72 11.36 -14.54
N LEU A 324 6.77 11.67 -15.84
CA LEU A 324 7.63 12.74 -16.35
C LEU A 324 7.27 14.10 -15.76
N LYS A 325 5.98 14.43 -15.60
CA LYS A 325 5.56 15.71 -15.01
C LYS A 325 6.01 15.83 -13.56
N HIS A 326 5.87 14.75 -12.80
CA HIS A 326 6.32 14.65 -11.41
C HIS A 326 7.83 14.89 -11.30
N GLU A 327 8.63 14.13 -12.05
CA GLU A 327 10.10 14.24 -12.00
C GLU A 327 10.62 15.59 -12.52
N ILE A 328 9.92 16.20 -13.48
CA ILE A 328 10.20 17.57 -13.91
C ILE A 328 9.93 18.57 -12.79
N GLY A 329 8.90 18.35 -11.98
CA GLY A 329 8.63 19.13 -10.78
C GLY A 329 9.83 19.12 -9.82
N HIS A 330 10.35 17.94 -9.49
CA HIS A 330 11.55 17.80 -8.66
C HIS A 330 12.79 18.42 -9.30
N TYR A 331 12.98 18.28 -10.61
CA TYR A 331 14.05 18.98 -11.35
C TYR A 331 13.96 20.51 -11.20
N LEU A 332 12.73 21.04 -11.19
CA LEU A 332 12.44 22.45 -10.96
C LEU A 332 12.54 22.87 -9.49
N GLY A 333 12.85 21.94 -8.58
CA GLY A 333 12.96 22.17 -7.14
C GLY A 333 11.63 22.43 -6.46
N MET A 334 10.55 21.84 -7.00
CA MET A 334 9.23 21.85 -6.40
C MET A 334 9.11 20.77 -5.32
N ASP A 335 8.41 21.11 -4.24
CA ASP A 335 7.91 20.13 -3.27
C ASP A 335 6.63 19.45 -3.78
N GLU A 336 6.21 18.38 -3.11
CA GLU A 336 5.01 17.59 -3.50
C GLU A 336 3.75 18.47 -3.58
N ASP A 337 3.53 19.34 -2.60
CA ASP A 337 2.38 20.27 -2.57
C ASP A 337 2.38 21.23 -3.79
N GLN A 338 3.55 21.64 -4.28
CA GLN A 338 3.69 22.48 -5.46
C GLN A 338 3.42 21.69 -6.74
N ILE A 339 3.92 20.46 -6.81
CA ILE A 339 3.70 19.54 -7.94
C ILE A 339 2.19 19.28 -8.09
N GLU A 340 1.50 18.94 -7.00
CA GLU A 340 0.07 18.67 -7.00
C GLU A 340 -0.76 19.90 -7.40
N ARG A 341 -0.49 21.08 -6.81
CA ARG A 341 -1.21 22.33 -7.13
C ARG A 341 -1.06 22.77 -8.58
N LEU A 342 0.06 22.45 -9.22
CA LEU A 342 0.31 22.76 -10.62
C LEU A 342 -0.24 21.69 -11.57
N GLY A 343 -0.92 20.67 -11.02
CA GLY A 343 -1.40 19.52 -11.76
C GLY A 343 -0.27 18.76 -12.42
N LEU A 344 0.89 18.68 -11.76
CA LEU A 344 2.05 17.91 -12.19
C LEU A 344 2.12 16.53 -11.52
N ALA A 345 1.35 16.31 -10.44
CA ALA A 345 1.10 15.01 -9.82
C ALA A 345 0.11 14.17 -10.64
#